data_AF-A0AAD1W1D5-F1
#
_entry.id   AF-A0AAD1W1D5-F1
#
_cell.length_a   1.000
_cell.length_b   1.000
_cell.length_c   1.000
_cell.angle_alpha   90.00
_cell.angle_beta   90.00
_cell.angle_gamma   90.00
#
_symmetry.space_group_name_H-M   'P 1'
#
loop_
_entity.id
_entity.type
_entity.pdbx_description
1 polymer ?
#
loop_
_entity_poly.entity_id
_entity_poly.type
_entity_poly.pdbx_seq_one_letter_code
_entity_poly.pdbx_strand_id
1 'polypeptide(L)'
;MGRNRRTEPSQTPRGSQQHPSQGLMDPFLHPTPGSGGEPAGPSSTPPSPASSSGTEHSSLARIGEELRSIAASMATKTDLLTLTTTIQDALRSEMADIRTEVTAHGTRIEALETAMETQSSRISSTDLAIARQGDMLLDMRRHLEDLDNRGRRCNIRVRGVPETEGGENAAEVLSGLFKMLLQAEAPERFGDENP
;
A
#
# COMPACT_ATOMS: atom_id res chain seq x y z
N MET A 1 37.64 22.98 26.09
CA MET A 1 38.27 21.68 25.76
C MET A 1 37.27 20.58 26.16
N GLY A 2 36.83 19.61 25.36
CA GLY A 2 37.16 19.20 24.01
C GLY A 2 36.05 18.28 23.45
N ARG A 3 35.73 18.52 22.18
CA ARG A 3 35.42 17.59 21.07
C ARG A 3 34.34 16.49 21.24
N ASN A 4 33.27 16.71 20.48
CA ASN A 4 32.50 15.78 19.63
C ASN A 4 33.01 14.34 19.48
N ARG A 5 32.09 13.37 19.45
CA ARG A 5 32.01 12.35 18.37
C ARG A 5 30.63 11.72 18.25
N ARG A 6 30.06 11.92 17.06
CA ARG A 6 28.90 11.29 16.43
C ARG A 6 29.37 9.96 15.83
N THR A 7 28.66 8.86 16.08
CA THR A 7 28.83 7.60 15.36
C THR A 7 27.46 7.03 15.04
N GLU A 8 27.16 6.92 13.75
CA GLU A 8 25.95 6.31 13.20
C GLU A 8 26.02 4.77 13.26
N PRO A 9 24.88 4.08 13.33
CA PRO A 9 24.81 2.68 12.94
C PRO A 9 24.36 2.55 11.48
N SER A 10 25.20 1.90 10.66
CA SER A 10 24.79 1.33 9.39
C SER A 10 24.05 0.01 9.64
N GLN A 11 22.80 -0.09 9.20
CA GLN A 11 22.11 -1.37 9.05
C GLN A 11 21.34 -1.39 7.72
N THR A 12 21.78 -2.30 6.86
CA THR A 12 21.06 -2.80 5.69
C THR A 12 19.83 -3.60 6.10
N PRO A 13 18.82 -3.70 5.23
CA PRO A 13 18.12 -4.97 5.07
C PRO A 13 18.18 -5.52 3.65
N ARG A 14 18.46 -6.82 3.60
CA ARG A 14 18.29 -7.75 2.48
C ARG A 14 16.81 -7.84 2.09
N GLY A 15 16.57 -8.09 0.80
CA GLY A 15 15.23 -8.22 0.23
C GLY A 15 14.61 -9.62 0.28
N SER A 16 13.42 -9.67 -0.32
CA SER A 16 12.62 -10.83 -0.76
C SER A 16 11.65 -10.28 -1.82
N GLN A 17 11.90 -10.45 -3.12
CA GLN A 17 11.38 -11.48 -4.03
C GLN A 17 9.86 -11.68 -4.09
N GLN A 18 9.40 -11.93 -5.35
CA GLN A 18 8.11 -12.45 -5.86
C GLN A 18 7.12 -11.36 -6.33
N HIS A 19 6.45 -11.41 -7.49
CA HIS A 19 6.42 -12.22 -8.73
C HIS A 19 5.61 -11.39 -9.78
N PRO A 20 5.57 -11.75 -11.07
CA PRO A 20 5.04 -10.92 -12.16
C PRO A 20 3.53 -11.13 -12.37
N SER A 21 2.79 -10.05 -12.63
CA SER A 21 1.39 -10.11 -13.08
C SER A 21 1.26 -9.49 -14.47
N GLN A 22 0.76 -10.33 -15.38
CA GLN A 22 0.36 -10.04 -16.75
C GLN A 22 -0.85 -9.09 -16.82
N GLY A 23 -1.02 -8.47 -18.00
CA GLY A 23 -2.20 -7.70 -18.43
C GLY A 23 -1.73 -6.51 -19.28
N LEU A 24 -1.46 -6.64 -20.57
CA LEU A 24 -2.43 -6.84 -21.67
C LEU A 24 -3.65 -5.91 -21.52
N MET A 25 -3.54 -4.68 -22.04
CA MET A 25 -4.60 -4.00 -22.79
C MET A 25 -3.96 -2.93 -23.69
N ASP A 26 -4.27 -3.02 -24.99
CA ASP A 26 -3.86 -2.16 -26.09
C ASP A 26 -4.36 -0.70 -25.96
N PRO A 27 -3.61 0.30 -26.45
CA PRO A 27 -4.18 1.58 -26.84
C PRO A 27 -4.45 1.60 -28.36
N PHE A 28 -5.73 1.47 -28.73
CA PHE A 28 -6.23 1.83 -30.06
C PHE A 28 -6.19 3.36 -30.24
N LEU A 29 -5.33 3.87 -31.14
CA LEU A 29 -5.47 5.20 -31.73
C LEU A 29 -5.11 5.17 -33.24
N HIS A 30 -6.18 5.32 -34.03
CA HIS A 30 -6.33 5.95 -35.35
C HIS A 30 -5.62 5.45 -36.63
N PRO A 31 -6.31 5.56 -37.79
CA PRO A 31 -5.86 5.09 -39.10
C PRO A 31 -5.15 6.18 -39.92
N THR A 32 -4.23 5.77 -40.79
CA THR A 32 -3.77 6.59 -41.94
C THR A 32 -3.88 5.79 -43.25
N PRO A 33 -4.19 6.46 -44.38
CA PRO A 33 -4.55 5.82 -45.64
C PRO A 33 -3.34 5.62 -46.55
N GLY A 34 -3.42 4.65 -47.46
CA GLY A 34 -2.56 4.69 -48.66
C GLY A 34 -2.31 3.36 -49.37
N SER A 35 -2.82 3.33 -50.61
CA SER A 35 -2.13 2.82 -51.80
C SER A 35 -2.00 1.30 -52.03
N GLY A 36 -2.45 0.87 -53.22
CA GLY A 36 -1.86 -0.27 -53.92
C GLY A 36 -2.89 -1.22 -54.54
N GLY A 37 -3.22 -1.03 -55.83
CA GLY A 37 -4.07 -1.94 -56.58
C GLY A 37 -4.15 -1.63 -58.07
N GLU A 38 -3.05 -1.86 -58.79
CA GLU A 38 -3.04 -2.29 -60.21
C GLU A 38 -3.41 -3.80 -60.28
N PRO A 39 -3.89 -4.41 -61.41
CA PRO A 39 -3.28 -4.27 -62.75
C PRO A 39 -4.16 -4.48 -64.03
N ALA A 40 -3.55 -4.11 -65.16
CA ALA A 40 -3.55 -4.73 -66.52
C ALA A 40 -4.81 -4.79 -67.44
N GLY A 41 -4.58 -4.47 -68.74
CA GLY A 41 -5.53 -4.32 -69.87
C GLY A 41 -6.02 -5.63 -70.56
N PRO A 42 -6.43 -5.67 -71.87
CA PRO A 42 -5.90 -4.91 -73.04
C PRO A 42 -6.89 -4.49 -74.18
N SER A 43 -6.35 -3.68 -75.12
CA SER A 43 -6.60 -3.57 -76.59
C SER A 43 -8.01 -3.37 -77.19
N SER A 44 -8.17 -2.32 -78.03
CA SER A 44 -8.44 -2.38 -79.50
C SER A 44 -8.95 -1.04 -80.06
N THR A 45 -8.53 -0.69 -81.27
CA THR A 45 -8.82 0.53 -82.07
C THR A 45 -10.12 0.39 -82.93
N PRO A 46 -10.43 1.32 -83.86
CA PRO A 46 -11.39 2.43 -83.79
C PRO A 46 -12.68 2.18 -84.63
N PRO A 47 -13.68 3.10 -84.67
CA PRO A 47 -13.72 4.03 -85.81
C PRO A 47 -14.33 5.42 -85.50
N SER A 48 -13.98 6.42 -86.33
CA SER A 48 -14.72 7.67 -86.47
C SER A 48 -16.13 7.41 -87.01
N PRO A 49 -17.09 8.29 -86.68
CA PRO A 49 -17.89 8.85 -87.77
C PRO A 49 -18.12 10.36 -87.67
N ALA A 50 -18.23 10.89 -88.89
CA ALA A 50 -18.73 12.17 -89.33
C ALA A 50 -19.71 12.93 -88.40
N SER A 51 -19.51 14.24 -88.40
CA SER A 51 -20.52 15.29 -88.49
C SER A 51 -21.99 14.87 -88.33
N SER A 52 -22.65 15.34 -87.26
CA SER A 52 -24.00 15.88 -87.42
C SER A 52 -24.26 16.95 -86.38
N SER A 53 -24.57 18.13 -86.91
CA SER A 53 -25.14 19.27 -86.20
C SER A 53 -26.47 18.89 -85.56
N GLY A 54 -26.65 19.22 -84.28
CA GLY A 54 -27.98 19.38 -83.68
C GLY A 54 -28.24 18.47 -82.49
N THR A 55 -27.72 18.79 -81.29
CA THR A 55 -28.28 18.24 -80.03
C THR A 55 -27.93 19.05 -78.79
N GLU A 56 -28.18 20.37 -78.79
CA GLU A 56 -28.04 21.17 -77.55
C GLU A 56 -29.11 20.84 -76.48
N HIS A 57 -30.14 20.04 -76.82
CA HIS A 57 -31.19 19.62 -75.89
C HIS A 57 -30.95 18.31 -75.13
N SER A 58 -29.95 17.49 -75.51
CA SER A 58 -29.67 16.19 -74.88
C SER A 58 -28.75 16.29 -73.66
N SER A 59 -27.81 17.25 -73.64
CA SER A 59 -26.91 17.44 -72.50
C SER A 59 -27.63 18.03 -71.28
N LEU A 60 -28.58 18.96 -71.48
CA LEU A 60 -29.41 19.53 -70.41
C LEU A 60 -30.31 18.49 -69.74
N ALA A 61 -30.84 17.53 -70.51
CA ALA A 61 -31.64 16.44 -69.97
C ALA A 61 -30.81 15.50 -69.06
N ARG A 62 -29.59 15.13 -69.50
CA ARG A 62 -28.64 14.35 -68.69
C ARG A 62 -28.19 15.08 -67.43
N ILE A 63 -27.87 16.37 -67.53
CA ILE A 63 -27.52 17.21 -66.37
C ILE A 63 -28.70 17.30 -65.39
N GLY A 64 -29.93 17.40 -65.90
CA GLY A 64 -31.13 17.39 -65.08
C GLY A 64 -31.42 16.05 -64.38
N GLU A 65 -31.00 14.94 -64.98
CA GLU A 65 -31.08 13.59 -64.39
C GLU A 65 -29.98 13.38 -63.34
N GLU A 66 -28.76 13.84 -63.60
CA GLU A 66 -27.64 13.84 -62.65
C GLU A 66 -27.94 14.72 -61.43
N LEU A 67 -28.46 15.94 -61.61
CA LEU A 67 -28.85 16.81 -60.49
C LEU A 67 -29.97 16.20 -59.64
N ARG A 68 -30.90 15.47 -60.25
CA ARG A 68 -31.98 14.78 -59.53
C ARG A 68 -31.47 13.57 -58.76
N SER A 69 -30.53 12.84 -59.34
CA SER A 69 -29.80 11.75 -58.68
C SER A 69 -28.98 12.27 -57.49
N ILE A 70 -28.26 13.39 -57.68
CA ILE A 70 -27.51 14.06 -56.61
C ILE A 70 -28.47 14.53 -55.51
N ALA A 71 -29.56 15.21 -55.85
CA ALA A 71 -30.55 15.67 -54.87
C ALA A 71 -31.23 14.51 -54.12
N ALA A 72 -31.43 13.36 -54.77
CA ALA A 72 -31.93 12.14 -54.12
C ALA A 72 -30.87 11.44 -53.25
N SER A 73 -29.59 11.62 -53.58
CA SER A 73 -28.46 11.10 -52.79
C SER A 73 -28.09 11.99 -51.60
N MET A 74 -28.59 13.22 -51.55
CA MET A 74 -28.37 14.13 -50.43
C MET A 74 -29.17 13.67 -49.22
N ALA A 75 -28.55 13.77 -48.04
CA ALA A 75 -29.21 13.53 -46.77
C ALA A 75 -30.47 14.40 -46.69
N THR A 76 -31.60 13.75 -46.46
CA THR A 76 -32.88 14.44 -46.36
C THR A 76 -32.95 15.18 -45.02
N LYS A 77 -33.79 16.22 -44.93
CA LYS A 77 -34.02 16.93 -43.67
C LYS A 77 -34.42 15.99 -42.53
N THR A 78 -35.12 14.90 -42.85
CA THR A 78 -35.48 13.84 -41.92
C THR A 78 -34.25 13.10 -41.38
N ASP A 79 -33.25 12.81 -42.22
CA ASP A 79 -32.02 12.12 -41.80
C ASP A 79 -31.18 12.98 -40.84
N LEU A 80 -31.15 14.30 -41.06
CA LEU A 80 -30.47 15.22 -40.14
C LEU A 80 -31.19 15.31 -38.79
N LEU A 81 -32.53 15.28 -38.79
CA LEU A 81 -33.31 15.28 -37.55
C LEU A 81 -33.09 13.98 -36.78
N THR A 82 -33.12 12.81 -37.44
CA THR A 82 -32.88 11.52 -36.79
C THR A 82 -31.46 11.42 -36.24
N LEU A 83 -30.45 11.92 -36.97
CA LEU A 83 -29.08 11.98 -36.47
C LEU A 83 -29.00 12.86 -35.22
N THR A 84 -29.62 14.05 -35.26
CA THR A 84 -29.60 14.98 -34.13
C THR A 84 -30.28 14.40 -32.90
N THR A 85 -31.43 13.72 -33.05
CA THR A 85 -32.10 13.06 -31.94
C THR A 85 -31.28 11.90 -31.40
N THR A 86 -30.65 11.11 -32.28
CA THR A 86 -29.79 9.99 -31.87
C THR A 86 -28.59 10.47 -31.06
N ILE A 87 -27.93 11.54 -31.51
CA ILE A 87 -26.83 12.17 -30.77
C ILE A 87 -27.33 12.71 -29.43
N GLN A 88 -28.48 13.39 -29.42
CA GLN A 88 -29.05 13.95 -28.20
C GLN A 88 -29.41 12.87 -27.17
N ASP A 89 -29.94 11.74 -27.62
CA ASP A 89 -30.30 10.62 -26.74
C ASP A 89 -29.06 9.87 -26.26
N ALA A 90 -28.05 9.68 -27.10
CA ALA A 90 -26.75 9.13 -26.70
C ALA A 90 -26.08 9.99 -25.63
N LEU A 91 -26.01 11.31 -25.83
CA LEU A 91 -25.47 12.26 -24.86
C LEU A 91 -26.25 12.26 -23.54
N ARG A 92 -27.59 12.15 -23.60
CA ARG A 92 -28.41 12.04 -22.38
C ARG A 92 -28.13 10.74 -21.63
N SER A 93 -27.95 9.64 -22.35
CA SER A 93 -27.60 8.34 -21.76
C SER A 93 -26.24 8.43 -21.07
N GLU A 94 -25.20 8.88 -21.78
CA GLU A 94 -23.86 9.01 -21.21
C GLU A 94 -23.83 9.98 -20.02
N MET A 95 -24.55 11.10 -20.08
CA MET A 95 -24.67 12.00 -18.93
C MET A 95 -25.37 11.36 -17.74
N ALA A 96 -26.36 10.48 -17.97
CA ALA A 96 -27.00 9.74 -16.90
C ALA A 96 -26.02 8.75 -16.26
N ASP A 97 -25.28 8.00 -17.08
CA ASP A 97 -24.28 7.04 -16.62
C ASP A 97 -23.18 7.73 -15.80
N ILE A 98 -22.61 8.82 -16.31
CA ILE A 98 -21.61 9.61 -15.58
C ILE A 98 -22.16 10.11 -14.24
N ARG A 99 -23.42 10.57 -14.19
CA ARG A 99 -24.03 11.00 -12.92
C ARG A 99 -24.11 9.83 -11.94
N THR A 100 -24.51 8.64 -12.40
CA THR A 100 -24.56 7.46 -11.52
C THR A 100 -23.18 7.10 -11.00
N GLU A 101 -22.15 7.10 -11.85
CA GLU A 101 -20.77 6.82 -11.43
C GLU A 101 -20.24 7.86 -10.44
N VAL A 102 -20.49 9.15 -10.69
CA VAL A 102 -20.09 10.24 -9.78
C VAL A 102 -20.77 10.07 -8.42
N THR A 103 -22.06 9.74 -8.37
CA THR A 103 -22.74 9.48 -7.10
C THR A 103 -22.20 8.23 -6.40
N ALA A 104 -21.92 7.16 -7.14
CA ALA A 104 -21.32 5.95 -6.59
C ALA A 104 -19.92 6.22 -6.02
N HIS A 105 -19.11 7.02 -6.71
CA HIS A 105 -17.80 7.45 -6.21
C HIS A 105 -17.92 8.33 -4.98
N GLY A 106 -18.88 9.27 -4.94
CA GLY A 106 -19.15 10.08 -3.74
C GLY A 106 -19.44 9.22 -2.52
N THR A 107 -20.37 8.26 -2.63
CA THR A 107 -20.70 7.35 -1.51
C THR A 107 -19.51 6.48 -1.08
N ARG A 108 -18.69 6.02 -2.04
CA ARG A 108 -17.48 5.24 -1.73
C ARG A 108 -16.43 6.07 -1.00
N ILE A 109 -16.26 7.33 -1.37
CA ILE A 109 -15.34 8.26 -0.72
C ILE A 109 -15.79 8.50 0.73
N GLU A 110 -17.06 8.84 0.95
CA GLU A 110 -17.61 9.04 2.31
C GLU A 110 -17.41 7.81 3.21
N ALA A 111 -17.62 6.61 2.66
CA ALA A 111 -17.39 5.36 3.38
C ALA A 111 -15.91 5.15 3.73
N LEU A 112 -15.00 5.47 2.81
CA LEU A 112 -13.55 5.39 3.05
C LEU A 112 -13.07 6.41 4.08
N GLU A 113 -13.57 7.64 4.04
CA GLU A 113 -13.26 8.68 5.01
C GLU A 113 -13.72 8.28 6.42
N THR A 114 -14.94 7.75 6.54
CA THR A 114 -15.48 7.25 7.82
C THR A 114 -14.66 6.07 8.36
N ALA A 115 -14.27 5.14 7.48
CA ALA A 115 -13.43 4.00 7.85
C ALA A 115 -12.04 4.45 8.30
N MET A 116 -11.45 5.43 7.60
CA MET A 116 -10.15 6.02 7.94
C MET A 116 -10.18 6.70 9.31
N GLU A 117 -11.20 7.50 9.60
CA GLU A 117 -11.36 8.17 10.89
C GLU A 117 -11.49 7.15 12.04
N THR A 118 -12.28 6.11 11.82
CA THR A 118 -12.45 5.00 12.77
C THR A 118 -11.12 4.29 13.02
N GLN A 119 -10.36 4.02 11.96
CA GLN A 119 -9.06 3.35 12.06
C GLN A 119 -8.04 4.24 12.78
N SER A 120 -7.98 5.54 12.47
CA SER A 120 -7.13 6.52 13.14
C SER A 120 -7.40 6.57 14.64
N SER A 121 -8.68 6.63 15.03
CA SER A 121 -9.11 6.59 16.43
C SER A 121 -8.68 5.30 17.14
N ARG A 122 -8.80 4.15 16.46
CA ARG A 122 -8.36 2.85 17.00
C ARG A 122 -6.86 2.79 17.22
N ILE A 123 -6.07 3.26 16.24
CA ILE A 123 -4.60 3.30 16.33
C ILE A 123 -4.18 4.16 17.52
N SER A 124 -4.74 5.37 17.64
CA SER A 124 -4.44 6.25 18.77
C SER A 124 -4.77 5.60 20.11
N SER A 125 -5.93 4.93 20.22
CA SER A 125 -6.29 4.20 21.43
C SER A 125 -5.35 3.05 21.74
N THR A 126 -4.88 2.31 20.73
CA THR A 126 -3.94 1.20 20.94
C THR A 126 -2.56 1.70 21.34
N ASP A 127 -2.08 2.79 20.77
CA ASP A 127 -0.80 3.39 21.11
C ASP A 127 -0.78 3.85 22.57
N LEU A 128 -1.86 4.48 23.04
CA LEU A 128 -2.03 4.85 24.44
C LEU A 128 -2.05 3.62 25.37
N ALA A 129 -2.69 2.53 24.95
CA ALA A 129 -2.72 1.30 25.73
C ALA A 129 -1.33 0.66 25.83
N ILE A 130 -0.59 0.62 24.73
CA ILE A 130 0.79 0.10 24.68
C ILE A 130 1.70 0.92 25.60
N ALA A 131 1.61 2.25 25.53
CA ALA A 131 2.40 3.12 26.40
C ALA A 131 2.12 2.84 27.89
N ARG A 132 0.85 2.77 28.28
CA ARG A 132 0.45 2.44 29.67
C ARG A 132 0.92 1.07 30.13
N GLN A 133 0.86 0.07 29.25
CA GLN A 133 1.39 -1.26 29.54
C GLN A 133 2.92 -1.24 29.71
N GLY A 134 3.62 -0.46 28.89
CA GLY A 134 5.06 -0.22 29.04
C GLY A 134 5.43 0.36 30.40
N ASP A 135 4.70 1.39 30.84
CA ASP A 135 4.90 2.01 32.15
C ASP A 135 4.64 1.02 33.29
N MET A 136 3.56 0.23 33.20
CA MET A 136 3.23 -0.78 34.20
C MET A 136 4.31 -1.88 34.28
N LEU A 137 4.85 -2.33 33.16
CA LEU A 137 5.93 -3.31 33.13
C LEU A 137 7.21 -2.76 33.78
N LEU A 138 7.55 -1.50 33.53
CA LEU A 138 8.70 -0.85 34.16
C LEU A 138 8.53 -0.76 35.68
N ASP A 139 7.34 -0.38 36.14
CA ASP A 139 7.06 -0.26 37.57
C ASP A 139 7.08 -1.63 38.27
N MET A 140 6.44 -2.64 37.68
CA MET A 140 6.51 -4.02 38.16
C MET A 140 7.94 -4.53 38.24
N ARG A 141 8.76 -4.27 37.22
CA ARG A 141 10.17 -4.66 37.22
C ARG A 141 10.93 -4.00 38.37
N ARG A 142 10.72 -2.70 38.59
CA ARG A 142 11.34 -1.96 39.70
C ARG A 142 10.93 -2.54 41.05
N HIS A 143 9.66 -2.91 41.22
CA HIS A 143 9.18 -3.58 42.43
C HIS A 143 9.83 -4.95 42.64
N LEU A 144 9.98 -5.76 41.59
CA LEU A 144 10.68 -7.04 41.68
C LEU A 144 12.15 -6.87 42.06
N GLU A 145 12.84 -5.90 41.48
CA GLU A 145 14.23 -5.57 41.83
C GLU A 145 14.37 -5.12 43.29
N ASP A 146 13.45 -4.29 43.80
CA ASP A 146 13.43 -3.88 45.21
C ASP A 146 13.18 -5.08 46.15
N LEU A 147 12.24 -5.96 45.81
CA LEU A 147 11.94 -7.15 46.60
C LEU A 147 13.11 -8.13 46.62
N ASP A 148 13.77 -8.38 45.49
CA ASP A 148 14.97 -9.23 45.43
C ASP A 148 16.13 -8.64 46.24
N ASN A 149 16.34 -7.32 46.16
CA ASN A 149 17.35 -6.63 46.95
C ASN A 149 17.07 -6.72 48.46
N ARG A 150 15.81 -6.53 48.89
CA ARG A 150 15.42 -6.67 50.30
C ARG A 150 15.58 -8.11 50.78
N GLY A 151 15.19 -9.09 49.97
CA GLY A 151 15.35 -10.51 50.27
C GLY A 151 16.82 -10.94 50.41
N ARG A 152 17.74 -10.27 49.72
CA ARG A 152 19.18 -10.53 49.78
C ARG A 152 19.95 -9.69 50.78
N ARG A 153 19.35 -8.66 51.37
CA ARG A 153 20.05 -7.65 52.19
C ARG A 153 20.83 -8.24 53.36
N CYS A 154 20.41 -9.38 53.89
CA CYS A 154 21.09 -10.07 54.99
C CYS A 154 21.77 -11.39 54.55
N ASN A 155 21.78 -11.68 53.24
CA ASN A 155 22.38 -12.90 52.72
C ASN A 155 23.82 -12.59 52.29
N ILE A 156 24.77 -13.23 52.97
CA ILE A 156 26.19 -13.18 52.58
C ILE A 156 26.53 -14.40 51.73
N ARG A 157 27.33 -14.19 50.67
CA ARG A 157 27.84 -15.27 49.82
C ARG A 157 29.33 -15.47 50.11
N VAL A 158 29.66 -16.58 50.75
CA VAL A 158 31.05 -16.98 51.01
C VAL A 158 31.51 -17.91 49.87
N ARG A 159 32.65 -17.60 49.25
CA ARG A 159 33.24 -18.37 48.14
C ARG A 159 34.62 -18.91 48.54
N GLY A 160 35.01 -20.05 47.98
CA GLY A 160 36.32 -20.66 48.23
C GLY A 160 36.41 -21.45 49.53
N VAL A 161 35.27 -21.87 50.09
CA VAL A 161 35.24 -22.83 51.21
C VAL A 161 35.57 -24.22 50.63
N PRO A 162 36.63 -24.90 51.10
CA PRO A 162 36.94 -26.25 50.63
C PRO A 162 35.82 -27.21 51.04
N GLU A 163 35.43 -28.10 50.13
CA GLU A 163 34.43 -29.13 50.40
C GLU A 163 35.05 -30.18 51.33
N THR A 164 34.56 -30.31 52.56
CA THR A 164 35.01 -31.36 53.48
C THR A 164 34.23 -32.65 53.22
N GLU A 165 34.96 -33.74 52.96
CA GLU A 165 34.41 -35.08 52.73
C GLU A 165 33.87 -35.65 54.06
N GLY A 166 32.66 -35.27 54.44
CA GLY A 166 32.06 -35.74 55.70
C GLY A 166 30.75 -35.07 56.11
N GLY A 167 30.31 -34.03 55.39
CA GLY A 167 29.04 -33.36 55.71
C GLY A 167 29.12 -32.55 57.01
N GLU A 168 30.27 -31.91 57.27
CA GLU A 168 30.40 -30.98 58.39
C GLU A 168 29.35 -29.87 58.30
N ASN A 169 28.83 -29.47 59.46
CA ASN A 169 27.81 -28.45 59.55
C ASN A 169 28.39 -27.09 59.08
N ALA A 170 27.89 -26.56 57.96
CA ALA A 170 28.36 -25.30 57.37
C ALA A 170 28.36 -24.13 58.38
N ALA A 171 27.44 -24.15 59.35
CA ALA A 171 27.38 -23.14 60.41
C ALA A 171 28.63 -23.15 61.31
N GLU A 172 29.21 -24.33 61.59
CA GLU A 172 30.37 -24.49 62.46
C GLU A 172 31.64 -24.02 61.75
N VAL A 173 31.83 -24.42 60.50
CA VAL A 173 32.94 -23.97 59.64
C VAL A 173 32.92 -22.44 59.49
N LEU A 174 31.74 -21.86 59.18
CA LEU A 174 31.58 -20.41 59.07
C LEU A 174 31.82 -19.71 60.41
N SER A 175 31.34 -20.26 61.53
CA SER A 175 31.56 -19.68 62.87
C SER A 175 33.04 -19.67 63.25
N GLY A 176 33.78 -20.75 62.96
CA GLY A 176 35.22 -20.81 63.18
C GLY A 176 35.98 -19.79 62.33
N LEU A 177 35.62 -19.67 61.05
CA LEU A 177 36.21 -18.70 60.12
C LEU A 177 35.94 -17.25 60.57
N PHE A 178 34.71 -16.93 60.97
CA PHE A 178 34.38 -15.59 61.47
C PHE A 178 35.09 -15.25 62.78
N LYS A 179 35.20 -16.18 63.73
CA LYS A 179 35.96 -15.98 64.98
C LYS A 179 37.44 -15.70 64.70
N MET A 180 38.03 -16.44 63.75
CA MET A 180 39.42 -16.24 63.33
C MET A 180 39.65 -14.88 62.68
N LEU A 181 38.75 -14.46 61.78
CA LEU A 181 38.88 -13.21 61.02
C LEU A 181 38.58 -11.96 61.85
N LEU A 182 37.55 -12.01 62.69
CA LEU A 182 37.10 -10.85 63.47
C LEU A 182 37.89 -10.66 64.76
N GLN A 183 38.75 -11.61 65.15
CA GLN A 183 39.47 -11.63 66.44
C GLN A 183 38.52 -11.43 67.64
N ALA A 184 37.24 -11.75 67.45
CA ALA A 184 36.23 -11.60 68.47
C ALA A 184 36.27 -12.87 69.33
N GLU A 185 36.81 -12.76 70.54
CA GLU A 185 36.45 -13.70 71.61
C GLU A 185 34.93 -13.66 71.78
N ALA A 186 34.33 -14.83 71.92
CA ALA A 186 32.89 -14.96 72.03
C ALA A 186 32.36 -14.04 73.14
N PRO A 187 31.27 -13.27 72.94
CA PRO A 187 30.65 -12.57 74.05
C PRO A 187 30.22 -13.64 75.07
N GLU A 188 30.83 -13.57 76.26
CA GLU A 188 30.38 -14.23 77.47
C GLU A 188 28.86 -14.16 77.51
N ARG A 189 28.21 -15.34 77.58
CA ARG A 189 26.76 -15.44 77.65
C ARG A 189 26.28 -14.60 78.83
N PHE A 190 25.71 -13.43 78.56
CA PHE A 190 24.95 -12.69 79.56
C PHE A 190 23.68 -13.48 79.87
N GLY A 191 23.75 -14.26 80.94
CA GLY A 191 22.60 -14.89 81.55
C GLY A 191 22.92 -16.27 82.10
N ASP A 192 23.39 -16.31 83.34
CA ASP A 192 22.91 -17.25 84.36
C ASP A 192 23.33 -16.74 85.75
N GLU A 193 22.35 -16.18 86.48
CA GLU A 193 22.20 -16.03 87.94
C GLU A 193 21.02 -15.04 88.16
N ASN A 194 19.74 -15.44 88.05
CA ASN A 194 18.91 -16.28 88.96
C ASN A 194 18.62 -15.55 90.30
N PRO A 195 17.43 -15.61 90.94
CA PRO A 195 16.12 -16.18 90.57
C PRO A 195 14.96 -15.17 90.40
#